data_AF-Q9PLK2-F1
#
_entry.id   AF-Q9PLK2-F1
#
_cell.length_a   1.000
_cell.length_b   1.000
_cell.length_c   1.000
_cell.angle_alpha   90.00
_cell.angle_beta   90.00
_cell.angle_gamma   90.00
#
_symmetry.space_group_name_H-M   'P 1'
#
loop_
_entity.id
_entity.type
_entity.pdbx_description
1 polymer ?
#
loop_
_entity_poly.entity_id
_entity_poly.type
_entity_poly.pdbx_seq_one_letter_code
_entity_poly.pdbx_strand_id
1 'polypeptide(L)'
;MLFWGVCSLFLGGLFGGYCRLRYTAKVLLLSWKQLLDLSLRKRRVLHEMVKIYSLPFPKLEEEIAFLIQGSKYSLKEFLNAYYEDSFTFYEMERFFTLRLKRTLESLKTLPHTEAISSLMEELLACENAFSFEVRAFEKAAETYVSLHNHLVVGLAGKLFRFPKVPLLSLAEMI
;
A
#
# COMPACT_ATOMS: atom_id res chain seq x y z
N MET A 1 19.84 -45.33 3.84
CA MET A 1 20.48 -44.06 3.43
C MET A 1 19.59 -43.22 2.51
N LEU A 2 18.94 -43.78 1.48
CA LEU A 2 18.03 -43.05 0.57
C LEU A 2 16.89 -42.30 1.29
N PHE A 3 16.25 -42.92 2.29
CA PHE A 3 15.18 -42.28 3.06
C PHE A 3 15.61 -40.96 3.72
N TRP A 4 16.76 -40.95 4.40
CA TRP A 4 17.29 -39.76 5.06
C TRP A 4 17.66 -38.65 4.05
N GLY A 5 18.22 -39.02 2.89
CA GLY A 5 18.51 -38.07 1.82
C GLY A 5 17.25 -37.41 1.27
N VAL A 6 16.20 -38.20 1.00
CA VAL A 6 14.91 -37.66 0.51
C VAL A 6 14.25 -36.76 1.56
N CYS A 7 14.23 -37.17 2.84
CA CYS A 7 13.70 -36.34 3.92
C CYS A 7 14.46 -35.01 4.08
N SER A 8 15.79 -35.01 3.96
CA SER A 8 16.58 -33.77 4.04
C SER A 8 16.29 -32.80 2.88
N LEU A 9 16.07 -33.32 1.67
CA LEU A 9 15.71 -32.50 0.50
C LEU A 9 14.32 -31.87 0.65
N PHE A 10 13.35 -32.64 1.18
CA PHE A 10 12.02 -32.13 1.48
C PHE A 10 12.04 -31.04 2.55
N LEU A 11 12.76 -31.25 3.66
CA LEU A 11 12.90 -30.27 4.73
C LEU A 11 13.62 -29.00 4.26
N GLY A 12 14.68 -29.14 3.46
CA GLY A 12 15.37 -28.01 2.84
C GLY A 12 14.45 -27.20 1.91
N GLY A 13 13.64 -27.89 1.10
CA GLY A 13 12.65 -27.26 0.23
C GLY A 13 11.55 -26.51 1.01
N LEU A 14 11.04 -27.11 2.09
CA LEU A 14 10.03 -26.47 2.96
C LEU A 14 10.60 -25.25 3.68
N PHE A 15 11.83 -25.33 4.20
CA PHE A 15 12.50 -24.20 4.84
C PHE A 15 12.79 -23.08 3.84
N GLY A 16 13.28 -23.42 2.65
CA GLY A 16 13.46 -22.45 1.55
C GLY A 16 12.16 -21.77 1.16
N GLY A 17 11.07 -22.54 1.06
CA GLY A 17 9.73 -22.03 0.79
C GLY A 17 9.23 -21.08 1.88
N TYR A 18 9.42 -21.44 3.16
CA TYR A 18 9.11 -20.58 4.30
C TYR A 18 9.88 -19.26 4.25
N CYS A 19 11.21 -19.31 4.08
CA CYS A 19 12.04 -18.12 4.01
C CYS A 19 11.62 -17.20 2.86
N ARG A 20 11.31 -17.78 1.69
CA ARG A 20 10.87 -17.03 0.51
C ARG A 20 9.52 -16.35 0.74
N LEU A 21 8.54 -17.05 1.32
CA LEU A 21 7.24 -16.48 1.69
C LEU A 21 7.39 -15.38 2.74
N ARG A 22 8.19 -15.62 3.77
CA ARG A 22 8.43 -14.66 4.86
C ARG A 22 9.07 -13.38 4.31
N TYR A 23 10.01 -13.51 3.38
CA TYR A 23 10.67 -12.39 2.72
C TYR A 23 9.69 -11.59 1.86
N THR A 24 8.96 -12.24 0.94
CA THR A 24 8.04 -11.53 0.04
C THR A 24 6.87 -10.90 0.78
N ALA A 25 6.36 -11.55 1.83
CA ALA A 25 5.36 -10.97 2.70
C ALA A 25 5.88 -9.71 3.42
N LYS A 26 7.15 -9.70 3.85
CA LYS A 26 7.77 -8.50 4.43
C LYS A 26 7.94 -7.39 3.40
N VAL A 27 8.37 -7.71 2.19
CA VAL A 27 8.46 -6.72 1.10
C VAL A 27 7.10 -6.09 0.83
N LEU A 28 6.05 -6.92 0.74
CA LEU A 28 4.68 -6.46 0.57
C LEU A 28 4.19 -5.55 1.71
N LEU A 29 4.53 -5.89 2.96
CA LEU A 29 4.23 -5.03 4.11
C LEU A 29 5.00 -3.70 4.06
N LEU A 30 6.26 -3.71 3.63
CA LEU A 30 7.07 -2.49 3.55
C LEU A 30 6.54 -1.54 2.49
N SER A 31 6.21 -2.05 1.29
CA SER A 31 5.60 -1.23 0.25
C SER A 31 4.23 -0.71 0.66
N TRP A 32 3.42 -1.51 1.36
CA TRP A 32 2.18 -1.03 1.97
C TRP A 32 2.40 0.16 2.91
N LYS A 33 3.38 0.07 3.82
CA LYS A 33 3.68 1.16 4.77
C LYS A 33 4.15 2.43 4.07
N GLN A 34 4.98 2.29 3.05
CA GLN A 34 5.44 3.43 2.24
C GLN A 34 4.28 4.09 1.50
N LEU A 35 3.38 3.29 0.94
CA LEU A 35 2.18 3.76 0.26
C LEU A 35 1.28 4.57 1.21
N LEU A 36 1.02 4.05 2.42
CA LEU A 36 0.21 4.75 3.42
C LEU A 36 0.87 6.04 3.91
N ASP A 37 2.20 6.08 4.07
CA ASP A 37 2.92 7.29 4.48
C ASP A 37 2.83 8.40 3.41
N LEU A 38 2.99 8.05 2.14
CA LEU A 38 2.82 9.00 1.03
C LEU A 38 1.38 9.50 0.93
N SER A 39 0.41 8.60 1.05
CA SER A 39 -1.01 8.94 1.12
C SER A 39 -1.34 9.89 2.29
N LEU A 40 -0.68 9.71 3.43
CA LEU A 40 -0.84 10.59 4.59
C LEU A 40 -0.26 11.98 4.30
N ARG A 41 0.91 12.06 3.67
CA ARG A 41 1.53 13.33 3.27
C ARG A 41 0.65 14.09 2.28
N LYS A 42 0.12 13.43 1.24
CA LYS A 42 -0.83 14.01 0.27
C LYS A 42 -2.02 14.69 0.98
N ARG A 43 -2.59 14.04 1.98
CA ARG A 43 -3.72 14.57 2.77
C ARG A 43 -3.34 15.77 3.62
N ARG A 44 -2.14 15.76 4.23
CA ARG A 44 -1.62 16.91 5.00
C ARG A 44 -1.37 18.12 4.11
N VAL A 45 -0.76 17.92 2.94
CA VAL A 45 -0.52 19.01 1.98
C VAL A 45 -1.86 19.62 1.53
N LEU A 46 -2.84 18.80 1.17
CA LEU A 46 -4.18 19.29 0.81
C LEU A 46 -4.84 20.05 1.98
N HIS A 47 -4.68 19.57 3.21
CA HIS A 47 -5.20 20.22 4.41
C HIS A 47 -4.59 21.62 4.60
N GLU A 48 -3.27 21.77 4.46
CA GLU A 48 -2.61 23.08 4.56
C GLU A 48 -3.04 24.03 3.43
N MET A 49 -3.19 23.54 2.20
CA MET A 49 -3.72 24.34 1.08
C MET A 49 -5.13 24.88 1.36
N VAL A 50 -6.03 24.03 1.85
CA VAL A 50 -7.41 24.40 2.19
C VAL A 50 -7.45 25.43 3.32
N LYS A 51 -6.58 25.28 4.31
CA LYS A 51 -6.45 26.19 5.47
C LYS A 51 -6.01 27.59 5.05
N ILE A 52 -5.04 27.71 4.14
CA ILE A 52 -4.56 29.01 3.64
C ILE A 52 -5.69 29.80 2.97
N TYR A 53 -6.59 29.13 2.25
CA TYR A 53 -7.67 29.76 1.51
C TYR A 53 -9.03 29.76 2.23
N SER A 54 -9.09 29.29 3.48
CA SER A 54 -10.34 29.17 4.25
C SER A 54 -11.44 28.41 3.49
N LEU A 55 -11.06 27.41 2.68
CA LEU A 55 -12.00 26.58 1.95
C LEU A 55 -12.70 25.58 2.89
N PRO A 56 -13.90 25.07 2.54
CA PRO A 56 -14.60 24.10 3.37
C PRO A 56 -13.72 22.86 3.59
N PHE A 57 -13.51 22.54 4.87
CA PHE A 57 -12.66 21.43 5.28
C PHE A 57 -13.22 20.09 4.81
N PRO A 58 -12.46 19.31 4.05
CA PRO A 58 -12.82 17.93 3.84
C PRO A 58 -12.65 17.15 5.15
N LYS A 59 -13.64 16.32 5.50
CA LYS A 59 -13.53 15.39 6.63
C LYS A 59 -12.45 14.35 6.34
N LEU A 60 -11.22 14.66 6.72
CA LEU A 60 -10.01 13.84 6.51
C LEU A 60 -9.60 13.04 7.75
N GLU A 61 -10.23 13.28 8.90
CA GLU A 61 -9.81 12.70 10.18
C GLU A 61 -9.90 11.17 10.19
N GLU A 62 -11.00 10.61 9.68
CA GLU A 62 -11.20 9.16 9.55
C GLU A 62 -10.18 8.54 8.60
N GLU A 63 -9.91 9.20 7.46
CA GLU A 63 -8.92 8.75 6.49
C GLU A 63 -7.52 8.74 7.11
N ILE A 64 -7.14 9.80 7.83
CA ILE A 64 -5.86 9.91 8.51
C ILE A 64 -5.71 8.84 9.59
N ALA A 65 -6.77 8.59 10.37
CA ALA A 65 -6.77 7.54 11.39
C ALA A 65 -6.53 6.15 10.78
N PHE A 66 -7.23 5.85 9.68
CA PHE A 66 -7.04 4.60 8.92
C PHE A 66 -5.58 4.44 8.44
N LEU A 67 -5.00 5.47 7.81
CA LEU A 67 -3.63 5.42 7.30
C LEU A 67 -2.59 5.23 8.43
N ILE A 68 -2.77 5.93 9.55
CA ILE A 68 -1.89 5.80 10.71
C ILE A 68 -1.99 4.39 11.30
N GLN A 69 -3.20 3.84 11.42
CA GLN A 69 -3.41 2.48 11.92
C GLN A 69 -2.74 1.44 10.99
N GLY A 70 -2.99 1.52 9.69
CA GLY A 70 -2.43 0.58 8.71
C GLY A 70 -0.89 0.60 8.66
N SER A 71 -0.26 1.75 8.92
CA SER A 71 1.20 1.87 8.96
C SER A 71 1.84 1.07 10.12
N LYS A 72 1.07 0.82 11.18
CA LYS A 72 1.53 0.17 12.41
C LYS A 72 1.37 -1.35 12.39
N TYR A 73 0.78 -1.92 11.35
CA TYR A 73 0.56 -3.35 11.27
C TYR A 73 1.85 -4.16 11.44
N SER A 74 1.75 -5.20 12.26
CA SER A 74 2.61 -6.36 12.18
C SER A 74 2.32 -7.12 10.89
N LEU A 75 3.25 -7.98 10.48
CA LEU A 75 3.04 -8.76 9.26
C LEU A 75 1.75 -9.61 9.33
N LYS A 76 1.47 -10.19 10.50
CA LYS A 76 0.31 -11.07 10.67
C LYS A 76 -1.00 -10.29 10.52
N GLU A 77 -1.10 -9.13 11.15
CA GLU A 77 -2.28 -8.26 11.06
C GLU A 77 -2.49 -7.81 9.62
N PHE A 78 -1.41 -7.33 8.97
CA PHE A 78 -1.47 -6.91 7.57
C PHE A 78 -1.95 -8.00 6.63
N LEU A 79 -1.39 -9.22 6.72
CA LEU A 79 -1.78 -10.29 5.81
C LEU A 79 -3.24 -10.75 6.02
N ASN A 80 -3.77 -10.62 7.23
CA ASN A 80 -5.17 -10.93 7.53
C ASN A 80 -6.12 -9.83 7.03
N ALA A 81 -5.72 -8.56 7.19
CA ALA A 81 -6.52 -7.41 6.78
C ALA A 81 -6.32 -7.01 5.31
N TYR A 82 -5.35 -7.63 4.61
CA TYR A 82 -4.87 -7.23 3.29
C TYR A 82 -6.00 -6.89 2.31
N TYR A 83 -6.98 -7.78 2.17
CA TYR A 83 -8.02 -7.63 1.16
C TYR A 83 -8.94 -6.43 1.48
N GLU A 84 -9.49 -6.40 2.69
CA GLU A 84 -10.42 -5.37 3.12
C GLU A 84 -9.73 -4.00 3.15
N ASP A 85 -8.56 -3.92 3.77
CA ASP A 85 -7.85 -2.64 3.92
C ASP A 85 -7.28 -2.13 2.59
N SER A 86 -6.78 -3.00 1.71
CA SER A 86 -6.33 -2.55 0.38
C SER A 86 -7.51 -2.05 -0.46
N PHE A 87 -8.67 -2.70 -0.37
CA PHE A 87 -9.88 -2.24 -1.04
C PHE A 87 -10.33 -0.87 -0.51
N THR A 88 -10.48 -0.74 0.80
CA THR A 88 -10.84 0.53 1.45
C THR A 88 -9.84 1.63 1.11
N PHE A 89 -8.54 1.33 1.13
CA PHE A 89 -7.50 2.27 0.76
C PHE A 89 -7.63 2.75 -0.70
N TYR A 90 -7.86 1.85 -1.65
CA TYR A 90 -8.05 2.22 -3.06
C TYR A 90 -9.31 3.07 -3.28
N GLU A 91 -10.41 2.76 -2.59
CA GLU A 91 -11.60 3.61 -2.63
C GLU A 91 -11.29 5.01 -2.07
N MET A 92 -10.58 5.09 -0.95
CA MET A 92 -10.15 6.35 -0.35
C MET A 92 -9.27 7.17 -1.30
N GLU A 93 -8.31 6.56 -2.00
CA GLU A 93 -7.46 7.25 -2.98
C GLU A 93 -8.26 7.75 -4.19
N ARG A 94 -9.25 6.98 -4.65
CA ARG A 94 -10.16 7.44 -5.71
C ARG A 94 -10.94 8.68 -5.29
N PHE A 95 -11.54 8.66 -4.10
CA PHE A 95 -12.28 9.82 -3.58
C PHE A 95 -11.36 11.02 -3.29
N PHE A 96 -10.15 10.76 -2.79
CA PHE A 96 -9.14 11.80 -2.59
C PHE A 96 -8.77 12.48 -3.91
N THR A 97 -8.56 11.73 -4.98
CA THR A 97 -8.22 12.27 -6.32
C THR A 97 -9.33 13.18 -6.85
N LEU A 98 -10.60 12.77 -6.72
CA LEU A 98 -11.75 13.60 -7.10
C LEU A 98 -11.82 14.90 -6.29
N ARG A 99 -11.58 14.80 -4.99
CA ARG A 99 -11.58 15.94 -4.07
C ARG A 99 -10.43 16.89 -4.39
N LEU A 100 -9.23 16.37 -4.61
CA LEU A 100 -8.06 17.14 -5.00
C LEU A 100 -8.30 17.90 -6.31
N LYS A 101 -8.88 17.25 -7.32
CA LYS A 101 -9.22 17.91 -8.59
C LYS A 101 -10.17 19.10 -8.37
N ARG A 102 -11.22 18.92 -7.58
CA ARG A 102 -12.17 20.00 -7.24
C ARG A 102 -11.50 21.15 -6.49
N THR A 103 -10.62 20.84 -5.54
CA THR A 103 -9.86 21.85 -4.80
C THR A 103 -8.94 22.61 -5.76
N LEU A 104 -8.16 21.92 -6.59
CA LEU A 104 -7.28 22.56 -7.57
C LEU A 104 -8.04 23.43 -8.58
N GLU A 105 -9.23 23.00 -9.03
CA GLU A 105 -10.12 23.83 -9.88
C GLU A 105 -10.56 25.10 -9.15
N SER A 106 -10.89 25.00 -7.87
CA SER A 106 -11.25 26.16 -7.03
C SER A 106 -10.05 27.08 -6.77
N LEU A 107 -8.83 26.55 -6.76
CA LEU A 107 -7.60 27.31 -6.54
C LEU A 107 -7.17 28.14 -7.76
N LYS A 108 -7.59 27.77 -8.98
CA LYS A 108 -7.26 28.52 -10.21
C LYS A 108 -7.80 29.94 -10.22
N THR A 109 -8.86 30.22 -9.45
CA THR A 109 -9.50 31.54 -9.40
C THR A 109 -8.94 32.43 -8.30
N LEU A 110 -8.01 31.91 -7.48
CA LEU A 110 -7.46 32.58 -6.31
C LEU A 110 -6.04 33.09 -6.56
N PRO A 111 -5.62 34.19 -5.90
CA PRO A 111 -4.28 34.74 -6.08
C PRO A 111 -3.22 33.77 -5.55
N HIS A 112 -2.32 33.33 -6.42
CA HIS A 112 -1.21 32.46 -6.04
C HIS A 112 -0.22 33.19 -5.14
N THR A 113 -0.02 32.66 -3.94
CA THR A 113 1.09 33.06 -3.05
C THR A 113 2.22 32.04 -3.13
N GLU A 114 3.44 32.48 -2.83
CA GLU A 114 4.65 31.65 -2.83
C GLU A 114 4.50 30.38 -1.96
N ALA A 115 3.80 30.51 -0.82
CA ALA A 115 3.50 29.39 0.07
C ALA A 115 2.70 28.29 -0.63
N ILE A 116 1.75 28.63 -1.51
CA ILE A 116 0.94 27.65 -2.22
C ILE A 116 1.69 27.03 -3.38
N SER A 117 2.53 27.80 -4.08
CA SER A 117 3.42 27.25 -5.10
C SER A 117 4.29 26.15 -4.51
N SER A 118 4.88 26.38 -3.32
CA SER A 118 5.69 25.36 -2.63
C SER A 118 4.88 24.11 -2.25
N LEU A 119 3.65 24.28 -1.76
CA LEU A 119 2.76 23.15 -1.44
C LEU A 119 2.33 22.39 -2.70
N MET A 120 2.13 23.07 -3.83
CA MET A 120 1.78 22.44 -5.11
C MET A 120 2.95 21.60 -5.64
N GLU A 121 4.18 22.11 -5.52
CA GLU A 121 5.39 21.34 -5.85
C GLU A 121 5.53 20.10 -4.95
N GLU A 122 5.31 20.25 -3.63
CA GLU A 122 5.33 19.13 -2.69
C GLU A 122 4.26 18.09 -3.02
N LEU A 123 3.04 18.53 -3.36
CA LEU A 123 1.96 17.64 -3.77
C LEU A 123 2.31 16.87 -5.04
N LEU A 124 2.87 17.55 -6.05
CA LEU A 124 3.32 16.91 -7.29
C LEU A 124 4.44 15.90 -7.04
N ALA A 125 5.41 16.24 -6.17
CA ALA A 125 6.47 15.32 -5.77
C ALA A 125 5.89 14.08 -5.06
N CYS A 126 4.91 14.29 -4.17
CA CYS A 126 4.21 13.20 -3.49
C CYS A 126 3.42 12.31 -4.46
N GLU A 127 2.70 12.88 -5.43
CA GLU A 127 1.96 12.10 -6.44
C GLU A 127 2.90 11.26 -7.33
N ASN A 128 4.04 11.83 -7.73
CA ASN A 128 5.04 11.11 -8.49
C ASN A 128 5.61 9.92 -7.69
N ALA A 129 6.02 10.16 -6.44
CA ALA A 129 6.49 9.10 -5.55
C ALA A 129 5.39 8.05 -5.30
N PHE A 130 4.15 8.48 -5.11
CA PHE A 130 3.00 7.62 -4.89
C PHE A 130 2.78 6.68 -6.08
N SER A 131 2.81 7.20 -7.31
CA SER A 131 2.65 6.38 -8.51
C SER A 131 3.71 5.28 -8.66
N PHE A 132 4.94 5.56 -8.18
CA PHE A 132 6.02 4.57 -8.14
C PHE A 132 5.75 3.50 -7.08
N GLU A 133 5.36 3.90 -5.87
CA GLU A 133 5.09 2.98 -4.77
C GLU A 133 3.85 2.10 -5.01
N VAL A 134 2.82 2.60 -5.70
CA VAL A 134 1.68 1.78 -6.15
C VAL A 134 2.18 0.61 -7.01
N ARG A 135 3.01 0.89 -8.01
CA ARG A 135 3.58 -0.15 -8.88
C ARG A 135 4.46 -1.13 -8.09
N ALA A 136 5.24 -0.63 -7.14
CA ALA A 136 6.07 -1.47 -6.28
C ALA A 136 5.22 -2.38 -5.40
N PHE A 137 4.12 -1.87 -4.83
CA PHE A 137 3.16 -2.64 -4.04
C PHE A 137 2.45 -3.70 -4.87
N GLU A 138 1.90 -3.34 -6.04
CA GLU A 138 1.26 -4.29 -6.96
C GLU A 138 2.24 -5.39 -7.40
N LYS A 139 3.49 -5.04 -7.70
CA LYS A 139 4.51 -6.03 -8.07
C LYS A 139 4.86 -6.96 -6.90
N ALA A 140 4.93 -6.42 -5.69
CA ALA A 140 5.14 -7.22 -4.49
C ALA A 140 3.96 -8.17 -4.25
N ALA A 141 2.73 -7.71 -4.47
CA ALA A 141 1.52 -8.51 -4.34
C ALA A 141 1.49 -9.66 -5.36
N GLU A 142 1.74 -9.34 -6.64
CA GLU A 142 1.85 -10.33 -7.72
C GLU A 142 2.93 -11.39 -7.41
N THR A 143 4.08 -10.96 -6.91
CA THR A 143 5.16 -11.87 -6.50
C THR A 143 4.73 -12.76 -5.34
N TYR A 144 4.04 -12.22 -4.34
CA TYR A 144 3.54 -13.01 -3.22
C TYR A 144 2.46 -14.03 -3.64
N VAL A 145 1.53 -13.63 -4.51
CA VAL A 145 0.48 -14.49 -5.06
C VAL A 145 1.07 -15.61 -5.92
N SER A 146 1.98 -15.28 -6.84
CA SER A 146 2.62 -16.29 -7.70
C SER A 146 3.41 -17.34 -6.91
N LEU A 147 4.01 -16.97 -5.78
CA LEU A 147 4.68 -17.92 -4.89
C LEU A 147 3.74 -18.95 -4.27
N HIS A 148 2.49 -18.59 -4.00
CA HIS A 148 1.49 -19.53 -3.48
C HIS A 148 1.04 -20.56 -4.53
N ASN A 149 1.31 -20.32 -5.81
CA ASN A 149 1.02 -21.25 -6.90
C ASN A 149 2.17 -22.25 -7.14
N HIS A 150 3.37 -21.97 -6.63
CA HIS A 150 4.50 -22.90 -6.72
C HIS A 150 4.34 -24.06 -5.73
N LEU A 151 4.35 -25.32 -6.19
CA LEU A 151 4.04 -26.51 -5.37
C LEU A 151 4.73 -26.57 -4.00
N VAL A 152 6.08 -26.52 -3.97
CA VAL A 152 6.86 -26.62 -2.72
C VAL A 152 6.58 -25.43 -1.78
N VAL A 153 6.42 -24.24 -2.35
CA VAL A 153 6.21 -23.01 -1.59
C VAL A 153 4.77 -22.94 -1.08
N GLY A 154 3.79 -23.38 -1.87
CA GLY A 154 2.39 -23.50 -1.47
C GLY A 154 2.20 -24.53 -0.35
N LEU A 155 2.95 -25.64 -0.37
CA LEU A 155 2.98 -26.59 0.74
C LEU A 155 3.57 -25.97 2.00
N ALA A 156 4.69 -25.25 1.89
CA ALA A 156 5.24 -24.48 3.00
C ALA A 156 4.25 -23.42 3.50
N GLY A 157 3.55 -22.71 2.60
CA GLY A 157 2.54 -21.72 2.95
C GLY A 157 1.39 -22.31 3.75
N LYS A 158 0.88 -23.48 3.35
CA LYS A 158 -0.14 -24.22 4.11
C LYS A 158 0.39 -24.67 5.48
N LEU A 159 1.60 -25.24 5.52
CA LEU A 159 2.20 -25.77 6.75
C LEU A 159 2.46 -24.66 7.78
N PHE A 160 2.97 -23.51 7.32
CA PHE A 160 3.32 -22.36 8.14
C PHE A 160 2.21 -21.30 8.21
N ARG A 161 1.02 -21.61 7.69
CA ARG A 161 -0.20 -20.77 7.75
C ARG A 161 -0.03 -19.37 7.16
N PHE A 162 0.71 -19.24 6.05
CA PHE A 162 0.69 -18.02 5.24
C PHE A 162 -0.64 -17.94 4.47
N PRO A 163 -1.41 -16.86 4.63
CA PRO A 163 -2.67 -16.69 3.92
C PRO A 163 -2.41 -16.41 2.44
N LYS A 164 -3.28 -16.98 1.60
CA LYS A 164 -3.39 -16.56 0.20
C LYS A 164 -4.15 -15.25 0.17
N VAL A 165 -3.62 -14.28 -0.56
CA VAL A 165 -4.28 -12.99 -0.78
C VAL A 165 -4.68 -12.86 -2.26
N PRO A 166 -5.75 -12.14 -2.57
CA PRO A 166 -6.08 -11.83 -3.96
C PRO A 166 -5.13 -10.76 -4.51
N LEU A 167 -4.98 -10.72 -5.83
CA LEU A 167 -4.34 -9.58 -6.50
C LEU A 167 -5.36 -8.45 -6.61
N LEU A 168 -4.98 -7.25 -6.19
CA LEU A 168 -5.80 -6.04 -6.31
C LEU A 168 -4.96 -5.01 -7.06
N SER A 169 -5.53 -4.44 -8.12
CA SER A 169 -4.90 -3.40 -8.94
C SER A 169 -5.63 -2.08 -8.72
N LEU A 170 -4.87 -1.02 -8.44
CA LEU A 170 -5.45 0.32 -8.32
C LEU A 170 -6.00 0.79 -9.68
N ALA A 171 -5.34 0.41 -10.78
CA ALA A 171 -5.76 0.75 -12.14
C ALA A 171 -7.10 0.09 -12.55
N GLU A 172 -7.48 -1.00 -11.91
CA GLU A 172 -8.77 -1.66 -12.14
C GLU A 172 -9.91 -1.04 -11.31
N MET A 173 -9.58 -0.20 -10.31
CA MET A 173 -10.55 0.40 -9.38
C MET A 173 -10.80 1.91 -9.60
N ILE A 174 -9.97 2.58 -10.41
CA ILE A 174 -10.12 3.98 -10.84
C ILE A 174 -10.88 4.03 -12.17
#